data_AF-A0AA96WKI7-F1
#
_entry.id   AF-A0AA96WKI7-F1
#
_cell.length_a   1.000
_cell.length_b   1.000
_cell.length_c   1.000
_cell.angle_alpha   90.00
_cell.angle_beta   90.00
_cell.angle_gamma   90.00
#
_symmetry.space_group_name_H-M   'P 1'
#
loop_
_entity.id
_entity.type
_entity.pdbx_description
1 polymer ?
#
loop_
_entity_poly.entity_id
_entity_poly.type
_entity_poly.pdbx_seq_one_letter_code
_entity_poly.pdbx_strand_id
1 'polypeptide(L)' 'MIFVTSARVIVIVLEETVPPVKRRVPAATIAGKARILGDLISPVVDEQDWECLK' A
#
# COMPACT_ATOMS: atom_id res chain seq x y z
N MET A 1 -51.32 2.33 -9.83
CA MET A 1 -50.49 1.86 -8.69
C MET A 1 -49.66 0.70 -9.21
N ILE A 2 -48.35 0.89 -9.38
CA ILE A 2 -47.49 -0.09 -10.06
C ILE A 2 -46.79 -0.92 -8.97
N PHE A 3 -47.00 -2.23 -8.99
CA PHE A 3 -46.36 -3.16 -8.08
C PHE A 3 -45.14 -3.79 -8.74
N VAL A 4 -44.02 -3.81 -8.03
CA VAL A 4 -42.80 -4.49 -8.47
C VAL A 4 -43.04 -6.00 -8.31
N THR A 5 -42.96 -6.75 -9.41
CA THR A 5 -43.26 -8.20 -9.43
C THR A 5 -42.03 -9.07 -9.20
N SER A 6 -40.83 -8.57 -9.45
CA SER A 6 -39.59 -9.32 -9.24
C SER A 6 -38.39 -8.38 -9.15
N ALA A 7 -37.39 -8.78 -8.35
CA ALA A 7 -36.11 -8.10 -8.22
C ALA A 7 -34.98 -9.12 -8.08
N ARG A 8 -33.81 -8.79 -8.65
CA ARG A 8 -32.56 -9.52 -8.44
C ARG A 8 -31.59 -8.61 -7.70
N VAL A 9 -31.10 -9.11 -6.56
CA VAL A 9 -30.17 -8.38 -5.69
C VAL A 9 -28.86 -9.16 -5.65
N ILE A 10 -27.76 -8.47 -5.93
CA ILE A 10 -26.41 -8.99 -5.76
C ILE A 10 -25.77 -8.18 -4.63
N VAL A 11 -25.49 -8.85 -3.51
CA VAL A 11 -24.81 -8.26 -2.36
C VAL A 11 -23.36 -8.75 -2.37
N ILE A 12 -22.43 -7.81 -2.40
CA ILE A 12 -21.00 -8.09 -2.25
C ILE A 12 -20.60 -7.54 -0.89
N VAL A 13 -20.25 -8.45 0.03
CA VAL A 13 -19.69 -8.09 1.32
C VAL A 13 -18.17 -8.10 1.16
N LEU A 14 -17.57 -6.92 1.18
CA LEU A 14 -16.12 -6.77 1.25
C LEU A 14 -15.72 -6.85 2.71
N GLU A 15 -15.06 -7.93 3.11
CA GLU A 15 -14.40 -7.95 4.42
C GLU A 15 -13.20 -7.01 4.38
N GLU A 16 -13.22 -5.98 5.22
CA GLU A 16 -12.03 -5.19 5.55
C GLU A 16 -11.12 -6.03 6.46
N THR A 17 -10.57 -7.13 5.96
CA THR A 17 -9.46 -7.76 6.64
C THR A 17 -8.24 -6.88 6.43
N VAL A 18 -7.84 -6.14 7.46
CA VAL A 18 -6.50 -5.55 7.48
C VAL A 18 -5.54 -6.74 7.38
N PRO A 19 -4.80 -6.92 6.28
CA PRO A 19 -3.86 -8.02 6.19
C PRO A 19 -2.90 -7.89 7.37
N PRO A 20 -2.61 -8.97 8.11
CA PRO A 20 -1.69 -8.89 9.22
C PRO A 20 -0.39 -8.30 8.68
N VAL A 21 0.01 -7.15 9.24
CA VAL A 21 1.23 -6.46 8.82
C VAL A 21 2.39 -7.40 9.14
N LYS A 22 2.77 -8.21 8.15
CA LYS A 22 3.86 -9.18 8.27
C LYS A 22 5.16 -8.39 8.22
N ARG A 23 5.53 -7.79 9.35
CA ARG A 23 6.82 -7.12 9.50
C ARG A 23 7.90 -8.18 9.33
N ARG A 24 8.71 -8.05 8.29
CA ARG A 24 9.89 -8.90 8.13
C ARG A 24 10.86 -8.52 9.24
N VAL A 25 11.11 -9.45 10.15
CA VAL A 25 12.18 -9.30 11.13
C VAL A 25 13.46 -9.81 10.46
N PRO A 26 14.56 -9.04 10.48
CA PRO A 26 15.83 -9.54 9.98
C PRO A 26 16.23 -10.80 10.75
N ALA A 27 16.93 -11.74 10.10
CA ALA A 27 17.43 -12.92 10.79
C ALA A 27 18.31 -12.53 11.98
N ALA A 28 18.27 -13.30 13.07
CA ALA A 28 18.99 -12.98 14.31
C ALA A 28 20.50 -12.75 14.10
N THR A 29 21.08 -13.41 13.10
CA THR A 29 22.49 -13.28 12.72
C THR A 29 22.86 -11.90 12.16
N ILE A 30 21.90 -11.13 11.65
CA ILE A 30 22.08 -9.82 11.02
C ILE A 30 21.35 -8.67 11.75
N ALA A 31 20.55 -8.98 12.78
CA ALA A 31 19.87 -7.97 13.59
C ALA A 31 20.89 -7.01 14.23
N GLY A 32 20.65 -5.70 14.10
CA GLY A 32 21.52 -4.65 14.64
C GLY A 32 22.88 -4.47 13.93
N LYS A 33 23.20 -5.28 12.92
CA LYS A 33 24.44 -5.15 12.14
C LYS A 33 24.28 -4.30 10.88
N ALA A 34 23.05 -4.03 10.46
CA ALA A 34 22.78 -3.18 9.31
C ALA A 34 23.02 -1.70 9.67
N ARG A 35 23.77 -1.00 8.82
CA ARG A 35 23.95 0.45 8.88
C ARG A 35 23.32 1.05 7.63
N ILE A 36 22.42 2.02 7.82
CA ILE A 36 21.91 2.83 6.71
C ILE A 36 23.06 3.72 6.25
N LEU A 37 23.52 3.55 5.01
CA LEU A 37 24.63 4.32 4.44
C LEU A 37 24.17 5.66 3.83
N GLY A 38 22.87 5.97 3.90
CA GLY A 38 22.24 7.12 3.26
C GLY A 38 21.33 6.67 2.12
N ASP A 39 20.91 7.63 1.30
CA ASP A 39 20.16 7.32 0.08
C ASP A 39 21.10 6.61 -0.90
N LEU A 40 20.78 5.35 -1.18
CA LEU A 40 21.46 4.54 -2.20
C LEU A 40 21.27 5.08 -3.61
N ILE A 41 20.26 5.94 -3.80
CA ILE A 41 19.81 6.43 -5.09
C ILE A 41 19.49 7.91 -4.90
N SER A 42 20.32 8.79 -5.45
CA SER A 42 19.93 10.18 -5.67
C SER A 42 18.93 10.23 -6.83
N PRO A 43 17.89 11.08 -6.78
CA PRO A 43 17.07 11.35 -7.94
C PRO A 43 17.99 11.73 -9.11
N VAL A 44 17.83 11.06 -10.24
CA VAL A 44 18.53 11.44 -11.49
C VAL A 44 18.00 12.77 -12.03
N VAL A 45 16.84 13.18 -11.56
CA VAL A 45 16.04 14.28 -12.08
C VAL A 45 16.03 15.42 -11.06
N ASP A 46 16.18 16.65 -11.56
CA ASP A 46 16.29 17.86 -10.75
C ASP A 46 14.97 18.21 -10.05
N GLU A 47 15.06 18.94 -8.93
CA GLU A 47 13.91 19.27 -8.07
C GLU A 47 12.83 20.09 -8.80
N GLN A 48 13.21 20.90 -9.80
CA GLN A 48 12.25 21.65 -10.60
C GLN A 48 11.29 20.75 -11.41
N ASP A 49 11.76 19.58 -11.85
CA ASP A 49 10.93 18.63 -12.60
C ASP A 49 9.96 17.86 -11.69
N TRP A 50 10.20 17.87 -10.38
CA TRP A 50 9.29 17.31 -9.37
C TRP A 50 8.13 18.24 -9.00
N GLU A 51 8.29 19.55 -9.21
CA GLU A 51 7.26 20.57 -8.92
C GLU A 51 6.10 20.57 -9.93
N CYS A 52 6.15 19.77 -11.00
CA CYS A 52 5.03 19.62 -11.96
C CYS A 52 3.78 18.94 -11.36
N LEU A 53 3.86 18.44 -10.12
CA LEU A 53 2.78 17.71 -9.43
C LEU A 53 2.19 18.43 -8.21
N LYS A 54 2.58 19.69 -7.92
CA LYS A 54 1.92 20.54 -6.92
C LYS A 54 0.87 21.44 -7.57
#